data_AF-A0A0C2FQB1-F1
#
_entry.id   AF-A0A0C2FQB1-F1
#
_cell.length_a   1.000
_cell.length_b   1.000
_cell.length_c   1.000
_cell.angle_alpha   90.00
_cell.angle_beta   90.00
_cell.angle_gamma   90.00
#
_symmetry.space_group_name_H-M   'P 1'
#
loop_
_entity.id
_entity.type
_entity.pdbx_description
1 polymer ?
#
loop_
_entity_poly.entity_id
_entity_poly.type
_entity_poly.pdbx_seq_one_letter_code
_entity_poly.pdbx_strand_id
1 'polypeptide(L)'
;MDPKERESHLDDHCGDDSGQTALPFSRVKTIIATVPDALPPSSEALFCVAKGAELFIEYLVKNVAKKYGEQVDYDEVAEYVQENDELEYLHDFFPRRLPYEVALNYVKSKEEE
;
A
#
# COMPACT_ATOMS: atom_id res chain seq x y z
N MET A 1 4.64 -25.59 45.17
CA MET A 1 4.73 -24.50 44.18
C MET A 1 4.69 -25.21 42.84
N ASP A 2 3.48 -25.36 42.33
CA ASP A 2 3.12 -26.36 41.32
C ASP A 2 3.15 -25.74 39.91
N PRO A 3 3.55 -26.48 38.87
CA PRO A 3 3.82 -25.92 37.54
C PRO A 3 2.56 -25.81 36.66
N LYS A 4 1.36 -25.70 37.24
CA LYS A 4 0.08 -25.88 36.51
C LYS A 4 -0.77 -24.62 36.33
N GLU A 5 -0.23 -23.43 36.55
CA GLU A 5 -0.94 -22.16 36.33
C GLU A 5 -0.40 -21.35 35.14
N ARG A 6 -0.10 -22.04 34.02
CA ARG A 6 0.41 -21.36 32.82
C ARG A 6 -0.42 -21.63 31.57
N GLU A 7 -1.74 -21.64 31.69
CA GLU A 7 -2.67 -21.51 30.55
C GLU A 7 -3.96 -20.83 31.00
N SER A 8 -4.11 -19.53 30.70
CA SER A 8 -5.39 -18.85 30.38
C SER A 8 -5.18 -17.34 30.32
N HIS A 9 -4.63 -16.86 29.21
CA HIS A 9 -5.04 -15.57 28.64
C HIS A 9 -4.78 -15.65 27.13
N LEU A 10 -5.63 -16.42 26.46
CA LEU A 10 -5.93 -16.13 25.07
C LEU A 10 -6.82 -14.88 25.14
N ASP A 11 -6.22 -13.72 24.92
CA ASP A 11 -6.98 -12.49 24.75
C ASP A 11 -7.85 -12.66 23.50
N ASP A 12 -9.12 -12.96 23.76
CA ASP A 12 -10.22 -12.81 22.82
C ASP A 12 -10.35 -11.31 22.52
N HIS A 13 -9.58 -10.83 21.54
CA HIS A 13 -9.88 -9.57 20.89
C HIS A 13 -11.00 -9.81 19.86
N CYS A 14 -12.23 -9.94 20.38
CA CYS A 14 -13.40 -9.49 19.65
C CYS A 14 -13.36 -7.94 19.60
N GLY A 15 -12.44 -7.41 18.80
CA GLY A 15 -12.27 -5.99 18.59
C GLY A 15 -13.19 -5.53 17.48
N ASP A 16 -14.25 -4.83 17.85
CA ASP A 16 -14.92 -3.92 16.93
C ASP A 16 -13.91 -2.82 16.50
N ASP A 17 -13.15 -3.09 15.43
CA ASP A 17 -12.14 -2.20 14.82
C ASP A 17 -12.77 -0.96 14.13
N SER A 18 -14.09 -0.78 14.24
CA SER A 18 -14.83 0.25 13.49
C SER A 18 -14.43 1.71 13.81
N GLY A 19 -13.60 1.94 14.84
CA GLY A 19 -13.11 3.26 15.23
C GLY A 19 -11.58 3.47 15.18
N GLN A 20 -10.77 2.47 14.79
CA GLN A 20 -9.31 2.59 14.80
C GLN A 20 -8.71 2.47 13.40
N THR A 21 -7.54 3.05 13.15
CA THR A 21 -6.82 2.89 11.87
C THR A 21 -5.45 2.29 12.13
N ALA A 22 -5.02 1.36 11.29
CA ALA A 22 -3.67 0.80 11.30
C ALA A 22 -2.64 1.84 10.84
N LEU A 23 -3.02 2.73 9.93
CA LEU A 23 -2.15 3.81 9.46
C LEU A 23 -2.08 4.95 10.50
N PRO A 24 -0.87 5.41 10.89
CA PRO A 24 -0.73 6.49 11.86
C PRO A 24 -1.13 7.84 11.26
N PHE A 25 -2.09 8.52 11.89
CA PHE A 25 -2.62 9.82 11.44
C PHE A 25 -1.56 10.89 11.20
N SER A 26 -0.49 10.92 11.99
CA SER A 26 0.61 11.86 11.79
C SER A 26 1.27 11.68 10.41
N ARG A 27 1.42 10.44 9.94
CA ARG A 27 1.98 10.15 8.61
C ARG A 27 0.99 10.50 7.50
N VAL A 28 -0.28 10.12 7.66
CA VAL A 28 -1.34 10.43 6.69
C VAL A 28 -1.44 11.95 6.50
N LYS A 29 -1.46 12.72 7.60
CA LYS A 29 -1.50 14.18 7.56
C LYS A 29 -0.29 14.79 6.84
N THR A 30 0.92 14.29 7.13
CA THR A 30 2.14 14.76 6.47
C THR A 30 2.13 14.48 4.97
N ILE A 31 1.61 13.32 4.55
CA ILE A 31 1.49 12.98 3.12
C ILE A 31 0.47 13.88 2.42
N ILE A 32 -0.70 14.12 3.01
CA ILE A 32 -1.69 15.05 2.44
C ILE A 32 -1.10 16.45 2.27
N ALA A 33 -0.27 16.90 3.23
CA ALA A 33 0.37 18.21 3.18
C ALA A 33 1.45 18.37 2.08
N THR A 34 1.88 17.28 1.42
CA THR A 34 2.79 17.39 0.27
C THR A 34 2.06 17.82 -1.01
N VAL A 35 0.72 17.77 -1.03
CA VAL A 35 -0.08 18.24 -2.17
C VAL A 35 -0.10 19.77 -2.16
N PRO A 36 0.27 20.43 -3.28
CA PRO A 36 0.22 21.90 -3.38
C PRO A 36 -1.16 22.44 -3.02
N ASP A 37 -1.20 23.53 -2.25
CA ASP A 37 -2.43 24.22 -1.83
C ASP A 37 -3.43 23.35 -1.03
N ALA A 38 -2.96 22.25 -0.43
CA ALA A 38 -3.81 21.40 0.40
C ALA A 38 -4.30 22.12 1.66
N LEU A 39 -5.61 22.07 1.90
CA LEU A 39 -6.21 22.52 3.15
C LEU A 39 -5.98 21.48 4.26
N PRO A 40 -5.73 21.90 5.51
CA PRO A 40 -5.66 20.97 6.63
C PRO A 40 -6.97 20.16 6.77
N PRO A 41 -6.92 18.82 6.78
CA PRO A 41 -8.13 18.00 6.90
C PRO A 41 -8.70 18.08 8.32
N SER A 42 -10.03 17.90 8.45
CA SER A 42 -10.67 17.65 9.74
C SER A 42 -10.25 16.27 10.28
N SER A 43 -10.53 16.00 11.56
CA SER A 43 -10.24 14.70 12.17
C SER A 43 -10.99 13.55 11.49
N GLU A 44 -12.25 13.79 11.11
CA GLU A 44 -13.10 12.82 10.42
C GLU A 44 -12.60 12.57 9.00
N ALA A 45 -12.22 13.63 8.27
CA ALA A 45 -11.61 13.50 6.95
C ALA A 45 -10.30 12.71 7.01
N LEU A 46 -9.46 12.96 8.02
CA LEU A 46 -8.21 12.24 8.23
C LEU A 46 -8.44 10.74 8.50
N PHE A 47 -9.46 10.41 9.30
CA PHE A 47 -9.89 9.03 9.55
C PHE A 47 -10.37 8.35 8.27
N CYS A 48 -11.25 9.01 7.49
CA CYS A 48 -11.75 8.47 6.23
C CYS A 48 -10.63 8.20 5.22
N VAL A 49 -9.67 9.12 5.08
CA VAL A 49 -8.52 8.91 4.18
C VAL A 49 -7.65 7.75 4.66
N ALA A 50 -7.39 7.65 5.96
CA ALA A 50 -6.61 6.55 6.53
C ALA A 50 -7.30 5.20 6.29
N LYS A 51 -8.58 5.06 6.62
CA LYS A 51 -9.35 3.84 6.34
C LYS A 51 -9.47 3.53 4.85
N GLY A 52 -9.68 4.56 4.02
CA GLY A 52 -9.73 4.41 2.57
C GLY A 52 -8.42 3.85 2.00
N ALA A 53 -7.27 4.33 2.48
CA ALA A 53 -5.97 3.83 2.09
C ALA A 53 -5.73 2.38 2.53
N GLU A 54 -6.16 1.99 3.74
CA GLU A 54 -6.09 0.60 4.21
C GLU A 54 -6.90 -0.34 3.33
N LEU A 55 -8.17 0.00 3.08
CA LEU A 55 -9.06 -0.78 2.22
C LEU A 55 -8.56 -0.84 0.78
N PHE A 56 -7.95 0.23 0.28
CA PHE A 56 -7.33 0.25 -1.03
C PHE A 56 -6.14 -0.71 -1.12
N ILE A 57 -5.24 -0.72 -0.13
CA ILE A 57 -4.10 -1.65 -0.11
C ILE A 57 -4.59 -3.09 -0.05
N GLU A 58 -5.58 -3.39 0.80
CA GLU A 58 -6.17 -4.73 0.89
C GLU A 58 -6.82 -5.14 -0.44
N TYR A 59 -7.60 -4.25 -1.06
CA TYR A 59 -8.20 -4.48 -2.36
C TYR A 59 -7.15 -4.76 -3.44
N LEU A 60 -6.11 -3.93 -3.53
CA LEU A 60 -5.04 -4.07 -4.51
C LEU A 60 -4.36 -5.44 -4.37
N VAL A 61 -3.90 -5.77 -3.16
CA VAL A 61 -3.18 -7.04 -2.90
C VAL A 61 -4.08 -8.25 -3.17
N LYS A 62 -5.35 -8.21 -2.77
CA LYS A 62 -6.30 -9.32 -3.05
C LYS A 62 -6.51 -9.54 -4.55
N ASN A 63 -6.61 -8.47 -5.34
CA ASN A 63 -6.80 -8.61 -6.78
C ASN A 63 -5.53 -9.08 -7.49
N VAL A 64 -4.35 -8.62 -7.06
CA VAL A 64 -3.07 -9.15 -7.52
C VAL A 64 -2.99 -10.64 -7.21
N ALA A 65 -3.27 -11.05 -5.96
CA ALA A 65 -3.22 -12.43 -5.55
C ALA A 65 -4.22 -13.32 -6.30
N LYS A 66 -5.43 -12.79 -6.60
CA LYS A 66 -6.44 -13.47 -7.42
C LYS A 66 -5.94 -13.75 -8.84
N LYS A 67 -5.08 -12.89 -9.39
CA LYS A 67 -4.56 -13.02 -10.76
C LYS A 67 -3.27 -13.85 -10.83
N TYR A 68 -2.33 -13.65 -9.92
CA TYR A 68 -0.98 -14.24 -10.00
C TYR A 68 -0.72 -15.35 -8.97
N GLY A 69 -1.62 -15.55 -8.00
CA GLY A 69 -1.49 -16.56 -6.94
C GLY A 69 -1.27 -15.94 -5.56
N GLU A 70 -1.31 -16.77 -4.51
CA GLU A 70 -1.23 -16.28 -3.11
C GLU A 70 0.13 -15.70 -2.72
N GLN A 71 1.21 -16.10 -3.41
CA GLN A 71 2.54 -15.54 -3.22
C GLN A 71 2.70 -14.37 -4.18
N VAL A 72 2.69 -13.15 -3.63
CA VAL A 72 2.78 -11.91 -4.39
C VAL A 72 4.10 -11.22 -4.05
N ASP A 73 4.93 -11.02 -5.07
CA ASP A 73 6.11 -10.18 -5.00
C ASP A 73 5.88 -8.87 -5.78
N TYR A 74 6.93 -8.05 -5.87
CA TYR A 74 6.86 -6.77 -6.57
C TYR A 74 6.47 -6.91 -8.05
N ASP A 75 6.96 -7.96 -8.72
CA ASP A 75 6.80 -8.09 -10.17
C ASP A 75 5.33 -8.36 -10.53
N GLU A 76 4.59 -9.12 -9.72
CA GLU A 76 3.14 -9.31 -9.88
C GLU A 76 2.35 -8.02 -9.61
N VAL A 77 2.73 -7.25 -8.59
CA VAL A 77 2.06 -5.96 -8.28
C VAL A 77 2.32 -4.96 -9.40
N ALA A 78 3.57 -4.83 -9.86
CA ALA A 78 3.93 -3.94 -10.95
C ALA A 78 3.19 -4.33 -12.23
N GLU A 79 3.17 -5.62 -12.59
CA GLU A 79 2.44 -6.08 -13.78
C GLU A 79 0.93 -5.79 -13.66
N TYR A 80 0.33 -6.09 -12.51
CA TYR A 80 -1.09 -5.82 -12.27
C TYR A 80 -1.43 -4.33 -12.42
N VAL A 81 -0.61 -3.44 -11.85
CA VAL A 81 -0.83 -1.99 -11.92
C VAL A 81 -0.70 -1.51 -13.37
N GLN A 82 0.35 -1.92 -14.08
CA GLN A 82 0.64 -1.48 -15.45
C GLN A 82 -0.40 -1.97 -16.48
N GLU A 83 -1.07 -3.08 -16.22
CA GLU A 83 -2.11 -3.62 -17.11
C GLU A 83 -3.53 -3.06 -16.84
N ASN A 84 -3.75 -2.36 -15.73
CA ASN A 84 -5.05 -1.81 -15.36
C ASN A 84 -5.09 -0.28 -15.52
N ASP A 85 -5.88 0.20 -16.48
CA ASP A 85 -6.07 1.64 -16.73
C ASP A 85 -6.68 2.38 -15.53
N GLU A 86 -7.52 1.71 -14.73
CA GLU A 86 -8.08 2.29 -13.49
C GLU A 86 -6.99 2.63 -12.45
N LEU A 87 -5.80 2.05 -12.60
CA LEU A 87 -4.62 2.29 -11.75
C LEU A 87 -3.56 3.14 -12.45
N GLU A 88 -3.89 3.85 -13.54
CA GLU A 88 -2.96 4.72 -14.30
C GLU A 88 -2.20 5.70 -13.39
N TYR A 89 -2.87 6.25 -12.37
CA TYR A 89 -2.24 7.17 -11.40
C TYR A 89 -1.11 6.53 -10.57
N LEU A 90 -0.95 5.21 -10.62
CA LEU A 90 0.12 4.44 -9.98
C LEU A 90 1.22 3.99 -10.94
N HIS A 91 1.07 4.17 -12.26
CA HIS A 91 2.01 3.64 -13.25
C HIS A 91 3.43 4.17 -13.05
N ASP A 92 3.58 5.45 -12.71
CA ASP A 92 4.88 6.06 -12.44
C ASP A 92 5.53 5.58 -11.14
N PHE A 93 4.74 5.02 -10.22
CA PHE A 93 5.20 4.56 -8.91
C PHE A 93 5.53 3.05 -8.89
N PHE A 94 4.97 2.28 -9.82
CA PHE A 94 5.16 0.83 -9.92
C PHE A 94 5.66 0.42 -11.32
N PRO A 95 6.87 0.86 -11.74
CA PRO A 95 7.43 0.47 -13.02
C PRO A 95 7.80 -1.03 -13.05
N ARG A 96 7.70 -1.66 -14.22
CA ARG A 96 8.25 -3.02 -14.41
C ARG A 96 9.76 -3.01 -14.18
N ARG A 97 10.25 -3.98 -13.40
CA ARG A 97 11.70 -4.15 -13.22
C ARG A 97 12.35 -4.43 -14.56
N LEU A 98 13.53 -3.84 -14.74
CA LEU A 98 14.32 -3.99 -15.95
C LEU A 98 15.80 -4.14 -15.57
N PRO A 99 16.59 -4.98 -16.27
CA PRO A 99 18.01 -5.13 -16.01
C PRO A 99 18.75 -3.82 -16.21
N TYR A 100 19.76 -3.55 -15.37
CA TYR A 100 20.55 -2.32 -15.44
C TYR A 100 21.10 -2.02 -16.84
N GLU A 101 21.60 -3.04 -17.55
CA GLU A 101 22.13 -2.89 -18.92
C GLU A 101 21.07 -2.36 -19.90
N VAL A 102 19.82 -2.79 -19.75
CA VAL A 102 18.71 -2.33 -20.59
C VAL A 102 18.38 -0.87 -20.27
N ALA A 103 18.33 -0.48 -19.00
CA ALA A 103 18.14 0.91 -18.59
C ALA A 103 19.24 1.81 -19.16
N LEU A 104 20.50 1.38 -19.02
CA LEU A 104 21.64 2.17 -19.47
C LEU A 104 21.61 2.41 -20.98
N ASN A 105 21.24 1.38 -21.76
CA ASN A 105 21.10 1.53 -23.21
C ASN A 105 19.96 2.47 -23.58
N TYR A 106 18.83 2.40 -22.88
CA TYR A 106 17.69 3.29 -23.10
C TYR A 106 18.03 4.77 -22.84
N VAL A 107 18.80 5.04 -21.78
CA VAL A 107 19.27 6.40 -21.47
C VAL A 107 20.22 6.90 -22.56
N LYS A 108 21.20 6.10 -22.99
CA LYS A 108 22.12 6.49 -24.07
C LYS A 108 21.42 6.77 -25.40
N SER A 109 20.46 5.93 -25.78
CA SER A 109 19.70 6.14 -27.02
C SER A 109 18.86 7.42 -27.01
N LYS A 110 18.41 7.86 -25.83
CA LYS A 110 17.66 9.12 -25.65
C LYS A 110 18.54 10.36 -25.64
N GLU A 111 19.84 10.23 -25.36
CA GLU A 111 20.82 11.33 -25.39
C GLU A 111 21.41 11.56 -26.79
N GLU A 112 21.38 10.53 -27.64
CA GLU A 112 21.84 10.58 -29.04
C GLU A 112 20.76 11.10 -30.01
N GLU A 113 19.51 11.24 -29.54
CA GLU A 113 18.35 11.80 -30.26
C GLU A 113 18.15 13.29 -29.95
#